data_AF-A0A8H6S7X4-F1
#
_entry.id   AF-A0A8H6S7X4-F1
#
_cell.length_a   1.000
_cell.length_b   1.000
_cell.length_c   1.000
_cell.angle_alpha   90.00
_cell.angle_beta   90.00
_cell.angle_gamma   90.00
#
_symmetry.space_group_name_H-M   'P 1'
#
loop_
_entity.id
_entity.type
_entity.pdbx_description
1 polymer ?
#
loop_
_entity_poly.entity_id
_entity_poly.type
_entity_poly.pdbx_seq_one_letter_code
_entity_poly.pdbx_strand_id
1 'polypeptide(L)'
;MHFNAALFVAAASVALVQAADYRLLYTLPANTDTVTFAVEFGNACATWAPALSSGATFEAFNVEAGDYQGKNTATEVLIDCVFTASGAQTAYTTDVAASLGATPASD
;
A
#
# COMPACT_ATOMS: atom_id res chain seq x y z
N MET A 1 -60.97 15.51 -2.58
CA MET A 1 -59.65 15.13 -3.13
C MET A 1 -58.75 16.31 -2.92
N HIS A 2 -57.65 16.19 -2.17
CA HIS A 2 -56.39 16.89 -2.39
C HIS A 2 -55.33 16.17 -1.56
N PHE A 3 -54.56 15.32 -2.24
CA PHE A 3 -53.37 14.67 -1.73
C PHE A 3 -52.26 15.72 -1.64
N ASN A 4 -51.65 15.89 -0.47
CA ASN A 4 -50.35 16.54 -0.36
C ASN A 4 -49.34 15.52 0.17
N ALA A 5 -48.93 14.63 -0.73
CA ALA A 5 -47.74 13.82 -0.57
C ALA A 5 -46.54 14.63 -1.03
N ALA A 6 -45.70 15.06 -0.09
CA ALA A 6 -44.37 15.56 -0.39
C ALA A 6 -43.42 15.16 0.75
N LEU A 7 -43.27 13.85 0.97
CA LEU A 7 -42.16 13.31 1.73
C LEU A 7 -40.96 13.22 0.77
N PHE A 8 -40.23 14.31 0.61
CA PHE A 8 -38.93 14.28 -0.08
C PHE A 8 -37.91 13.62 0.85
N VAL A 9 -37.76 12.31 0.75
CA VAL A 9 -36.64 11.59 1.35
C VAL A 9 -35.41 11.88 0.48
N ALA A 10 -34.59 12.83 0.91
CA ALA A 10 -33.26 13.04 0.37
C ALA A 10 -32.36 11.89 0.83
N ALA A 11 -32.26 10.82 0.02
CA ALA A 11 -31.27 9.78 0.20
C ALA A 11 -29.90 10.33 -0.25
N ALA A 12 -29.13 10.87 0.69
CA ALA A 12 -27.73 11.20 0.45
C ALA A 12 -26.94 9.89 0.32
N SER A 13 -26.61 9.51 -0.91
CA SER A 13 -25.66 8.43 -1.19
C SER A 13 -24.26 8.89 -0.79
N VAL A 14 -23.86 8.58 0.45
CA VAL A 14 -22.45 8.56 0.83
C VAL A 14 -21.80 7.39 0.09
N ALA A 15 -21.11 7.70 -1.01
CA ALA A 15 -20.20 6.74 -1.63
C ALA A 15 -19.08 6.47 -0.61
N LEU A 16 -19.10 5.28 0.01
CA LEU A 16 -18.02 4.82 0.86
C LEU A 16 -16.81 4.60 -0.04
N VAL A 17 -15.87 5.55 -0.06
CA VAL A 17 -14.53 5.30 -0.61
C VAL A 17 -13.85 4.35 0.37
N GLN A 18 -13.87 3.05 0.06
CA GLN A 18 -13.03 2.09 0.77
C GLN A 18 -11.59 2.31 0.29
N ALA A 19 -10.76 2.93 1.13
CA ALA A 19 -9.32 2.92 0.91
C ALA A 19 -8.83 1.48 1.11
N ALA A 20 -8.22 0.90 0.08
CA ALA A 20 -7.58 -0.41 0.19
C ALA A 20 -6.29 -0.25 0.99
N ASP A 21 -6.10 -1.09 2.02
CA ASP A 21 -4.84 -1.19 2.76
C ASP A 21 -3.96 -2.23 2.06
N TYR A 22 -2.89 -1.77 1.40
CA TYR A 22 -1.94 -2.62 0.68
C TYR A 22 -0.70 -2.96 1.51
N ARG A 23 -0.64 -2.52 2.77
CA ARG A 23 0.53 -2.71 3.62
C ARG A 23 0.72 -4.19 3.91
N LEU A 24 1.96 -4.64 3.79
CA LEU A 24 2.40 -5.98 4.14
C LEU A 24 3.53 -5.88 5.16
N LEU A 25 3.57 -6.81 6.11
CA LEU A 25 4.58 -6.86 7.15
C LEU A 25 5.79 -7.68 6.70
N TYR A 26 6.97 -7.07 6.77
CA TYR A 26 8.23 -7.68 6.38
C TYR A 26 9.29 -7.52 7.47
N THR A 27 10.12 -8.54 7.62
CA THR A 27 11.37 -8.48 8.39
C THR A 27 12.46 -7.83 7.56
N LEU A 28 13.17 -6.88 8.15
CA LEU A 28 14.31 -6.20 7.54
C LEU A 28 15.46 -7.19 7.27
N PRO A 29 16.23 -6.98 6.19
CA PRO A 29 17.48 -7.72 5.97
C PRO A 29 18.46 -7.52 7.15
N ALA A 30 19.30 -8.53 7.39
CA ALA A 30 20.29 -8.45 8.45
C ALA A 30 21.26 -7.28 8.23
N ASN A 31 21.52 -6.51 9.28
CA ASN A 31 22.37 -5.31 9.28
C ASN A 31 21.84 -4.13 8.43
N THR A 32 20.54 -4.11 8.12
CA THR A 32 19.88 -2.97 7.48
C THR A 32 18.99 -2.25 8.49
N ASP A 33 19.16 -0.94 8.63
CA ASP A 33 18.23 -0.11 9.42
C ASP A 33 17.03 0.34 8.57
N THR A 34 15.94 0.74 9.24
CA THR A 34 14.68 1.12 8.59
C THR A 34 14.82 2.31 7.65
N VAL A 35 15.70 3.28 7.93
CA VAL A 35 15.87 4.47 7.07
C VAL A 35 16.57 4.08 5.77
N THR A 36 17.65 3.31 5.89
CA THR A 36 18.37 2.76 4.73
C THR A 36 17.42 1.92 3.88
N PHE A 37 16.68 0.99 4.51
CA PHE A 37 15.70 0.17 3.81
C PHE A 37 14.61 1.01 3.13
N ALA A 38 14.09 2.06 3.79
CA ALA A 38 13.04 2.90 3.21
C ALA A 38 13.49 3.62 1.94
N VAL A 39 14.74 4.11 1.91
CA VAL A 39 15.31 4.74 0.72
C VAL A 39 15.46 3.73 -0.42
N GLU A 40 16.01 2.55 -0.13
CA GLU A 40 16.20 1.50 -1.13
C GLU A 40 14.87 0.98 -1.66
N PHE A 41 13.90 0.73 -0.77
CA PHE A 41 12.56 0.29 -1.11
C PHE A 41 11.81 1.33 -1.94
N GLY A 42 11.84 2.61 -1.56
CA GLY A 42 11.23 3.68 -2.34
C GLY A 42 11.81 3.79 -3.75
N ASN A 43 13.14 3.71 -3.89
CA ASN A 43 13.82 3.73 -5.19
C ASN A 43 13.49 2.50 -6.05
N ALA A 44 13.57 1.30 -5.46
CA ALA A 44 13.25 0.04 -6.14
C ALA A 44 11.79 -0.01 -6.57
N CYS A 45 10.87 0.45 -5.70
CA CYS A 45 9.45 0.56 -6.02
C CYS A 45 9.21 1.53 -7.17
N ALA A 46 9.68 2.78 -7.08
CA ALA A 46 9.42 3.80 -8.10
C ALA A 46 9.98 3.45 -9.50
N THR A 47 11.01 2.59 -9.53
CA THR A 47 11.67 2.15 -10.77
C THR A 47 11.37 0.70 -11.15
N TRP A 48 10.37 0.07 -10.54
CA TRP A 48 10.10 -1.36 -10.70
C TRP A 48 9.81 -1.75 -12.16
N ALA A 49 10.80 -2.34 -12.83
CA ALA A 49 10.77 -2.59 -14.27
C ALA A 49 9.58 -3.46 -14.73
N PRO A 50 9.14 -4.50 -14.00
CA PRO A 50 7.95 -5.27 -14.38
C PRO A 50 6.68 -4.42 -14.48
N ALA A 51 6.47 -3.48 -13.54
CA ALA A 51 5.31 -2.60 -13.56
C ALA A 51 5.41 -1.56 -14.68
N LEU A 52 6.58 -0.94 -14.86
CA LEU A 52 6.80 0.04 -15.91
C LEU A 52 6.66 -0.58 -17.31
N SER A 53 7.14 -1.82 -17.49
CA SER A 53 7.05 -2.54 -18.77
C SER A 53 5.63 -2.96 -19.13
N SER A 54 4.73 -3.09 -18.14
CA SER A 54 3.31 -3.35 -18.38
C SER A 54 2.50 -2.09 -18.71
N GLY A 55 3.16 -0.92 -18.69
CA GLY A 55 2.51 0.38 -18.88
C GLY A 55 1.82 0.92 -17.63
N ALA A 56 2.06 0.32 -16.45
CA ALA A 56 1.57 0.85 -15.19
C ALA A 56 2.39 2.09 -14.78
N THR A 57 1.72 3.06 -14.14
CA THR A 57 2.36 4.26 -13.60
C THR A 57 2.55 4.14 -12.11
N PHE A 58 3.71 4.55 -11.60
CA PHE A 58 3.95 4.61 -10.16
C PHE A 58 2.90 5.51 -9.50
N GLU A 59 2.25 5.00 -8.45
CA GLU A 59 1.23 5.72 -7.68
C GLU A 59 1.83 6.20 -6.34
N ALA A 60 2.28 5.25 -5.53
CA ALA A 60 2.77 5.52 -4.18
C ALA A 60 3.63 4.38 -3.65
N PHE A 61 4.40 4.68 -2.62
CA PHE A 61 4.98 3.69 -1.72
C PHE A 61 4.81 4.17 -0.28
N ASN A 62 4.84 3.24 0.66
CA ASN A 62 4.84 3.52 2.08
C ASN A 62 5.84 2.60 2.79
N VAL A 63 6.46 3.14 3.86
CA VAL A 63 7.31 2.39 4.78
C VAL A 63 7.09 2.90 6.19
N GLU A 64 6.49 2.07 7.03
CA GLU A 64 6.27 2.33 8.45
C GLU A 64 7.13 1.37 9.27
N ALA A 65 7.86 1.90 10.27
CA ALA A 65 8.66 1.07 11.16
C ALA A 65 7.75 0.28 12.11
N GLY A 66 7.99 -1.02 12.21
CA GLY A 66 7.33 -1.92 13.13
C GLY A 66 6.14 -2.69 12.55
N ASP A 67 5.54 -3.50 13.41
CA ASP A 67 4.35 -4.32 13.11
C ASP A 67 3.04 -3.51 13.15
N TYR A 68 1.91 -4.17 12.91
CA TYR A 68 0.57 -3.57 13.00
C TYR A 68 0.20 -3.03 14.39
N GLN A 69 1.01 -3.32 15.42
CA GLN A 69 0.88 -2.78 16.79
C GLN A 69 1.94 -1.72 17.11
N GLY A 70 2.82 -1.36 16.17
CA GLY A 70 3.94 -0.44 16.37
C GLY A 70 5.11 -1.03 17.17
N LYS A 71 5.22 -2.36 17.27
CA LYS A 71 6.34 -3.08 17.91
C LYS A 71 7.39 -3.48 16.88
N ASN A 72 8.50 -4.07 17.33
CA ASN A 72 9.55 -4.62 16.46
C ASN A 72 10.15 -3.59 15.47
N THR A 73 10.13 -2.30 15.81
CA THR A 73 10.52 -1.19 14.92
C THR A 73 11.96 -1.24 14.40
N ALA A 74 12.82 -2.02 15.05
CA ALA A 74 14.21 -2.24 14.64
C ALA A 74 14.40 -3.43 13.68
N THR A 75 13.38 -4.28 13.51
CA THR A 75 13.48 -5.55 12.80
C THR A 75 12.38 -5.76 11.77
N GLU A 76 11.26 -5.04 11.87
CA GLU A 76 10.09 -5.21 11.02
C GLU A 76 9.60 -3.87 10.47
N VAL A 77 8.94 -3.93 9.32
CA VAL A 77 8.37 -2.79 8.62
C VAL A 77 7.05 -3.17 7.94
N LEU A 78 6.07 -2.29 8.01
CA LEU A 78 4.89 -2.31 7.16
C LEU A 78 5.17 -1.53 5.88
N ILE A 79 5.02 -2.18 4.74
CA ILE A 79 5.40 -1.60 3.44
C ILE A 79 4.32 -1.80 2.39
N ASP A 80 4.22 -0.85 1.47
CA ASP A 80 3.48 -1.02 0.23
C ASP A 80 4.20 -0.36 -0.95
N CYS A 81 4.01 -0.95 -2.13
CA CYS A 81 4.48 -0.42 -3.40
C CYS A 81 3.35 -0.54 -4.43
N VAL A 82 2.74 0.58 -4.80
CA VAL A 82 1.50 0.62 -5.57
C VAL A 82 1.73 1.32 -6.91
N PHE A 83 1.19 0.70 -7.94
CA PHE A 83 1.12 1.22 -9.30
C PHE A 83 -0.32 1.27 -9.78
N THR A 84 -0.64 2.19 -10.67
CA THR A 84 -1.95 2.29 -11.32
C THR A 84 -1.85 1.80 -12.77
N ALA A 85 -2.71 0.86 -13.14
CA ALA A 85 -2.83 0.33 -14.50
C ALA A 85 -4.30 0.30 -14.92
N SER A 86 -4.64 0.96 -16.04
CA SER A 86 -6.02 1.03 -16.55
C SER A 86 -7.07 1.50 -15.51
N GLY A 87 -6.67 2.38 -14.58
CA GLY A 87 -7.53 2.90 -13.51
C GLY A 87 -7.68 1.99 -12.29
N ALA A 88 -6.98 0.86 -12.23
CA ALA A 88 -6.93 -0.02 -11.07
C ALA A 88 -5.55 -0.01 -10.40
N GLN A 89 -5.53 -0.01 -9.07
CA GLN A 89 -4.31 -0.11 -8.28
C GLN A 89 -3.84 -1.58 -8.20
N THR A 90 -2.54 -1.78 -8.42
CA THR A 90 -1.85 -3.07 -8.34
C THR A 90 -0.63 -2.91 -7.43
N ALA A 91 -0.51 -3.78 -6.43
CA ALA A 91 0.63 -3.79 -5.53
C ALA A 91 1.74 -4.73 -6.04
N TYR A 92 2.98 -4.26 -6.02
CA TYR A 92 4.20 -5.03 -6.31
C TYR A 92 5.08 -5.19 -5.06
N THR A 93 4.53 -4.90 -3.89
CA THR A 93 5.21 -4.90 -2.58
C THR A 93 6.06 -6.15 -2.36
N THR A 94 5.50 -7.33 -2.59
CA THR A 94 6.18 -8.61 -2.35
C THR A 94 7.43 -8.77 -3.18
N ASP A 95 7.36 -8.48 -4.47
CA ASP A 95 8.48 -8.68 -5.39
C ASP A 95 9.59 -7.65 -5.13
N VAL A 96 9.19 -6.39 -4.87
CA VAL A 96 10.13 -5.31 -4.53
C VAL A 96 10.84 -5.62 -3.21
N ALA A 97 10.10 -6.00 -2.17
CA ALA A 97 10.66 -6.35 -0.87
C ALA A 97 11.63 -7.55 -0.98
N ALA A 98 11.24 -8.60 -1.70
CA ALA A 98 12.10 -9.75 -1.95
C ALA A 98 13.37 -9.39 -2.72
N SER A 99 13.31 -8.45 -3.66
CA SER A 99 14.49 -7.98 -4.41
C SER A 99 15.55 -7.31 -3.54
N LEU A 100 15.14 -6.78 -2.38
CA LEU A 100 15.99 -6.17 -1.36
C LEU A 100 16.37 -7.14 -0.23
N GLY A 101 15.97 -8.42 -0.33
CA GLY A 101 16.26 -9.43 0.66
C GLY A 101 15.40 -9.34 1.94
N ALA A 102 14.33 -8.53 1.94
CA ALA A 102 13.36 -8.56 3.02
C ALA A 102 12.50 -9.81 2.91
N THR A 103 12.13 -10.39 4.06
CA THR A 103 11.32 -11.62 4.11
C THR A 103 9.97 -11.33 4.75
N PRO A 104 8.86 -11.99 4.34
CA PRO A 104 7.59 -11.86 5.04
C PRO A 104 7.78 -12.13 6.53
N ALA A 105 7.25 -11.27 7.38
CA ALA A 105 7.22 -11.57 8.81
C ALA A 105 6.27 -12.75 9.04
N SER A 106 6.70 -13.72 9.83
CA SER A 106 5.84 -14.83 10.27
C SER A 106 4.99 -14.38 11.45
N ASP A 107 3.67 -14.49 11.31
CA ASP A 107 2.69 -14.28 12.39
C ASP A 107 2.93 -15.17 13.63
#